data_AF-A0A9E3WH37-F1
#
_entry.id   AF-A0A9E3WH37-F1
#
_cell.length_a   1.000
_cell.length_b   1.000
_cell.length_c   1.000
_cell.angle_alpha   90.00
_cell.angle_beta   90.00
_cell.angle_gamma   90.00
#
_symmetry.space_group_name_H-M   'P 1'
#
loop_
_entity.id
_entity.type
_entity.pdbx_description
1 polymer ?
#
loop_
_entity_poly.entity_id
_entity_poly.type
_entity_poly.pdbx_seq_one_letter_code
_entity_poly.pdbx_strand_id
1 'polypeptide(L)'
;MLRPRALFLAVLVVAASQAVGHATENPDARPQGWLGAALVPVRAPSGESDTPVPGALVRGVVDGGAAEEAGLRSRDVILGIDGVAIASP
;
A
#
# COMPACT_ATOMS: atom_id res chain seq x y z
N MET A 1 -51.94 -18.14 23.30
CA MET A 1 -51.57 -17.85 21.90
C MET A 1 -50.52 -16.76 21.90
N LEU A 2 -49.28 -17.12 21.60
CA LEU A 2 -48.07 -16.31 21.79
C LEU A 2 -47.78 -15.53 20.50
N ARG A 3 -47.82 -14.19 20.52
CA ARG A 3 -47.46 -13.36 19.37
C ARG A 3 -45.93 -13.22 19.29
N PRO A 4 -45.29 -13.46 18.13
CA PRO A 4 -43.84 -13.40 18.00
C PRO A 4 -43.33 -11.96 18.10
N ARG A 5 -42.27 -11.78 18.88
CA ARG A 5 -41.54 -10.51 19.07
C ARG A 5 -40.76 -10.21 17.79
N ALA A 6 -41.14 -9.14 17.07
CA ALA A 6 -40.38 -8.66 15.93
C ALA A 6 -39.05 -8.05 16.41
N LEU A 7 -37.98 -8.57 15.83
CA LEU A 7 -36.56 -8.30 16.08
C LEU A 7 -36.22 -6.85 15.68
N PHE A 8 -35.48 -6.14 16.53
CA PHE A 8 -34.93 -4.82 16.25
C PHE A 8 -33.95 -4.89 15.07
N LEU A 9 -34.26 -4.20 13.97
CA LEU A 9 -33.34 -3.98 12.86
C LEU A 9 -32.41 -2.80 13.21
N ALA A 10 -31.19 -3.10 13.64
CA ALA A 10 -30.14 -2.10 13.81
C ALA A 10 -29.52 -1.79 12.44
N VAL A 11 -29.86 -0.63 11.87
CA VAL A 11 -29.17 -0.09 10.69
C VAL A 11 -27.89 0.58 11.18
N LEU A 12 -26.75 -0.06 10.98
CA LEU A 12 -25.43 0.53 11.22
C LEU A 12 -25.05 1.38 9.99
N VAL A 13 -25.32 2.68 10.04
CA VAL A 13 -24.75 3.64 9.08
C VAL A 13 -23.33 3.94 9.52
N VAL A 14 -22.35 3.31 8.89
CA VAL A 14 -20.95 3.74 8.99
C VAL A 14 -20.73 4.84 7.96
N ALA A 15 -20.94 6.08 8.37
CA ALA A 15 -20.53 7.24 7.59
C ALA A 15 -19.04 7.52 7.85
N ALA A 16 -18.16 6.88 7.10
CA ALA A 16 -16.76 7.30 7.01
C ALA A 16 -16.65 8.41 5.95
N SER A 17 -17.16 9.61 6.28
CA SER A 17 -17.10 10.75 5.37
C SER A 17 -15.94 11.66 5.76
N GLN A 18 -14.88 11.55 4.95
CA GLN A 18 -13.88 12.56 4.61
C GLN A 18 -12.94 13.07 5.73
N ALA A 19 -11.76 12.46 5.82
CA ALA A 19 -10.57 13.19 6.22
C ALA A 19 -10.14 14.10 5.03
N VAL A 20 -10.77 15.26 4.90
CA VAL A 20 -10.24 16.35 4.05
C VAL A 20 -9.03 16.92 4.79
N GLY A 21 -7.87 16.32 4.55
CA GLY A 21 -6.59 16.94 4.89
C GLY A 21 -6.46 18.20 4.04
N HIS A 22 -6.50 19.38 4.67
CA HIS A 22 -6.08 20.62 4.03
C HIS A 22 -4.56 20.54 3.82
N ALA A 23 -4.15 19.99 2.69
CA ALA A 23 -2.78 20.13 2.22
C ALA A 23 -2.60 21.57 1.77
N THR A 24 -1.89 22.36 2.58
CA THR A 24 -1.31 23.62 2.13
C THR A 24 -0.47 23.32 0.89
N GLU A 25 -0.95 23.79 -0.26
CA GLU A 25 -0.31 23.59 -1.56
C GLU A 25 1.05 24.30 -1.53
N ASN A 26 2.12 23.52 -1.36
CA ASN A 26 3.47 24.00 -1.57
C ASN A 26 3.68 24.04 -3.11
N PRO A 27 3.88 25.22 -3.73
CA PRO A 27 4.07 25.33 -5.18
C PRO A 27 5.31 24.58 -5.69
N ASP A 28 6.24 24.21 -4.80
CA ASP A 28 7.40 23.38 -5.10
C ASP A 28 7.16 21.87 -4.87
N ALA A 29 5.96 21.46 -4.44
CA ALA A 29 5.60 20.06 -4.28
C ALA A 29 5.51 19.42 -5.67
N ARG A 30 6.60 18.76 -6.09
CA ARG A 30 6.55 17.80 -7.19
C ARG A 30 5.44 16.78 -6.85
N PRO A 31 4.54 16.45 -7.79
CA PRO A 31 3.61 15.36 -7.56
C PRO A 31 4.44 14.10 -7.29
N GLN A 32 4.53 13.70 -6.03
CA GLN A 32 5.24 12.49 -5.64
C GLN A 32 4.38 11.34 -6.15
N GLY A 33 4.78 10.75 -7.28
CA GLY A 33 4.10 9.59 -7.84
C GLY A 33 4.07 8.48 -6.79
N TRP A 34 2.87 7.97 -6.49
CA TRP A 34 2.69 6.84 -5.59
C TRP A 34 2.44 5.58 -6.41
N LEU A 35 3.29 4.56 -6.24
CA LEU A 35 3.20 3.29 -6.98
C LEU A 35 1.98 2.45 -6.58
N GLY A 36 1.40 2.67 -5.40
CA GLY A 36 0.36 1.78 -4.84
C GLY A 36 0.95 0.56 -4.11
N ALA A 37 2.23 0.59 -3.77
CA ALA A 37 2.90 -0.49 -3.04
C ALA A 37 3.85 0.05 -1.97
N ALA A 38 3.94 -0.66 -0.85
CA ALA A 38 4.91 -0.40 0.20
C ALA A 38 6.20 -1.17 -0.08
N LEU A 39 7.29 -0.44 -0.33
CA LEU A 39 8.60 -1.01 -0.64
C LEU A 39 9.52 -1.01 0.57
N VAL A 40 10.38 -2.04 0.67
CA VAL A 40 11.44 -2.12 1.67
C VAL A 40 12.74 -2.61 1.06
N PRO A 41 13.89 -2.30 1.67
CA PRO A 41 15.17 -2.88 1.27
C PRO A 41 15.15 -4.41 1.37
N VAL A 42 15.83 -5.06 0.43
CA VAL A 42 16.05 -6.52 0.47
C VAL A 42 17.21 -6.83 1.42
N ARG A 43 17.02 -7.82 2.32
CA ARG A 43 18.07 -8.27 3.25
C ARG A 43 18.52 -9.69 2.93
N ALA A 44 19.81 -9.95 3.08
CA ALA A 44 20.36 -11.29 3.00
C ALA A 44 19.82 -12.17 4.15
N PRO A 45 19.54 -13.46 3.91
CA PRO A 45 18.89 -14.35 4.87
C PRO A 45 19.68 -14.58 6.16
N SER A 46 21.00 -14.32 6.17
CA SER A 46 21.86 -14.63 7.33
C SER A 46 22.14 -13.43 8.25
N GLY A 47 21.67 -12.22 7.95
CA GLY A 47 21.87 -11.04 8.82
C GLY A 47 23.33 -10.63 9.09
N GLU A 48 24.32 -11.39 8.61
CA GLU A 48 25.75 -11.21 8.88
C GLU A 48 26.43 -10.20 7.95
N SER A 49 25.76 -9.76 6.89
CA SER A 49 26.25 -8.69 6.04
C SER A 49 25.28 -7.53 6.06
N ASP A 50 25.80 -6.37 6.45
CA ASP A 50 25.16 -5.05 6.30
C ASP A 50 25.11 -4.61 4.82
N THR A 51 25.32 -5.55 3.90
CA THR A 51 25.30 -5.34 2.47
C THR A 51 23.86 -5.46 1.99
N PRO A 52 23.23 -4.34 1.57
CA PRO A 52 21.90 -4.39 0.99
C PRO A 52 21.93 -5.24 -0.28
N VAL A 53 20.95 -6.13 -0.42
CA VAL A 53 20.76 -6.87 -1.67
C VAL A 53 20.06 -5.93 -2.66
N PRO A 54 20.53 -5.81 -3.92
CA PRO A 54 19.92 -4.92 -4.90
C PRO A 54 18.44 -5.22 -5.09
N GLY A 55 17.64 -4.15 -5.10
CA GLY A 55 16.22 -4.19 -5.42
C GLY A 55 15.33 -3.66 -4.30
N ALA A 56 14.02 -3.74 -4.54
CA ALA A 56 13.00 -3.33 -3.59
C ALA A 56 11.99 -4.46 -3.36
N LEU A 57 11.87 -4.92 -2.12
CA LEU A 57 10.88 -5.93 -1.72
C LEU A 57 9.52 -5.28 -1.54
N VAL A 58 8.50 -5.82 -2.21
CA VAL A 58 7.11 -5.43 -2.03
C VAL A 58 6.59 -6.03 -0.72
N ARG A 59 6.44 -5.19 0.31
CA ARG A 59 5.89 -5.59 1.62
C ARG A 59 4.38 -5.77 1.54
N GLY A 60 3.71 -4.94 0.75
CA GLY A 60 2.26 -4.93 0.59
C GLY A 60 1.86 -4.08 -0.60
N VAL A 61 0.67 -4.38 -1.12
CA VAL A 61 0.04 -3.70 -2.26
C VAL A 61 -1.28 -3.10 -1.78
N VAL A 62 -1.63 -1.92 -2.28
CA VAL A 62 -2.89 -1.24 -1.98
C VAL A 62 -3.99 -1.80 -2.88
N ASP A 63 -5.07 -2.29 -2.27
CA ASP A 63 -6.26 -2.78 -2.97
C ASP A 63 -6.85 -1.69 -3.88
N GLY A 64 -7.16 -2.03 -5.12
CA GLY A 64 -7.64 -1.11 -6.15
C GLY A 64 -6.61 -0.08 -6.63
N GLY A 65 -5.33 -0.23 -6.26
CA GLY A 65 -4.24 0.66 -6.64
C GLY A 65 -3.50 0.23 -7.90
N ALA A 66 -2.70 1.14 -8.46
CA ALA A 66 -1.94 0.91 -9.70
C ALA A 66 -1.02 -0.32 -9.64
N ALA A 67 -0.38 -0.59 -8.50
CA ALA A 67 0.43 -1.79 -8.31
C ALA A 67 -0.40 -3.09 -8.37
N GLU A 68 -1.62 -3.10 -7.83
CA GLU A 68 -2.51 -4.26 -7.91
C GLU A 68 -2.98 -4.48 -9.35
N GLU A 69 -3.38 -3.40 -10.04
CA GLU A 69 -3.78 -3.44 -11.45
C GLU A 69 -2.64 -3.93 -12.35
N ALA A 70 -1.40 -3.55 -12.04
CA ALA A 70 -0.19 -4.04 -12.70
C ALA A 70 0.16 -5.49 -12.33
N GLY A 71 -0.54 -6.09 -11.36
CA GLY A 71 -0.37 -7.48 -10.94
C GLY A 71 0.76 -7.72 -9.94
N LEU A 72 1.32 -6.66 -9.34
CA LEU A 72 2.30 -6.81 -8.25
C LEU A 72 1.66 -7.49 -7.05
N ARG A 73 2.48 -8.26 -6.33
CA ARG A 73 2.08 -8.99 -5.13
C ARG A 73 3.09 -8.79 -4.02
N SER A 74 2.61 -8.96 -2.78
CA SER A 74 3.52 -9.07 -1.64
C SER A 74 4.54 -10.19 -1.86
N ARG A 75 5.79 -9.92 -1.47
CA ARG A 75 6.98 -10.77 -1.67
C ARG A 75 7.62 -10.71 -3.06
N ASP A 76 7.07 -9.94 -3.98
CA ASP A 76 7.79 -9.62 -5.22
C ASP A 76 9.02 -8.76 -4.91
N VAL A 77 10.05 -8.87 -5.76
CA VAL A 77 11.25 -8.02 -5.70
C VAL A 77 11.38 -7.27 -7.01
N ILE A 78 11.35 -5.94 -6.93
CA ILE A 78 11.57 -5.05 -8.06
C ILE A 78 13.07 -4.91 -8.26
N LEU A 79 13.56 -5.31 -9.44
CA LEU A 79 14.97 -5.23 -9.82
C LEU A 79 15.30 -3.97 -10.63
N GLY A 80 14.29 -3.34 -11.23
CA GLY A 80 14.45 -2.14 -12.04
C GLY A 80 13.13 -1.49 -12.42
N ILE A 81 13.21 -0.24 -12.87
CA ILE A 81 12.10 0.59 -13.33
C ILE A 81 12.48 1.13 -14.70
N ASP A 82 11.60 1.00 -15.69
CA ASP A 82 11.84 1.44 -17.08
C ASP A 82 13.17 0.93 -17.68
N GLY A 83 13.55 -0.31 -17.33
CA GLY A 83 14.80 -0.93 -17.77
C GLY A 83 16.06 -0.47 -17.04
N VAL A 84 15.94 0.44 -16.07
CA VAL A 84 17.04 0.90 -15.22
C VAL A 84 17.05 0.08 -13.92
N ALA A 85 18.18 -0.56 -13.61
CA ALA A 85 18.33 -1.30 -12.37
C ALA A 85 18.27 -0.39 -11.14
N ILE A 86 17.64 -0.86 -10.06
CA ILE A 86 17.57 -0.14 -8.78
C ILE A 86 18.34 -0.89 -7.69
N ALA A 87 18.95 -0.14 -6.77
CA ALA A 87 19.66 -0.71 -5.63
C ALA A 87 18.79 -0.80 -4.37
N SER A 88 17.93 0.18 -4.14
CA SER A 88 17.05 0.33 -2.98
C SER A 88 15.82 1.15 -3.40
N PRO A 89 14.65 0.98 -2.73
CA PRO A 89 13.52 1.90 -2.87
C PRO A 89 13.82 3.32 -2.40
#